data_AF-A0AAV5FHP0-F1
#
_entry.id   AF-A0AAV5FHP0-F1
#
_cell.length_a   1.000
_cell.length_b   1.000
_cell.length_c   1.000
_cell.angle_alpha   90.00
_cell.angle_beta   90.00
_cell.angle_gamma   90.00
#
_symmetry.space_group_name_H-M   'P 1'
#
loop_
_entity.id
_entity.type
_entity.pdbx_description
1 polymer ?
#
loop_
_entity_poly.entity_id
_entity_poly.type
_entity_poly.pdbx_seq_one_letter_code
_entity_poly.pdbx_strand_id
1 'polypeptide(L)'
;MGVGGSFWDLLKPYARHEDAGYLRGRRVAVDLSFWVVSHSTAIRARSPQARRPHLRTTFFRTLSLFAKMGALPVFVVDGEPSPLKSQARAARFFRGSGLDLSALPSTEAEPESSAAAAPVKGRNAAFTRSVAECVEMLEYLGMPILRATGEAEALCAQLNNEGHVDACITADSDAFLFGAKTVIKVLRSNCKEPFECYHIADIESGLGLKRKQMVAMALLIGSDHDLHGVPGFGVETALRFVQLFDEDNILEKYARNLKEKRRHENWQIKVCKRIAAETNFPNEEIIKMYLSDNNLDKVQLIILFAENGVPLLSWNKPDVEALVDLLTYKQNWEPSYIRQTMLPMLSTIYLRDMASSPSTPLLLYDQYEFHSVQRIKIRYGYPYYLVKWKRATRGMISSVSTKKSDMEGEMNEEIVISDDEEEEATMASESPELLDEPDVPQVLSDDSCTFLLTDEDIQLVSAAFPKEAKRFQEEQRLKEAKSRARKSKSKLANSAFETPNGPRPSGVQRSIKEFYRSTKGPSIESGKQPVGESSTAKASSRKSPDTDLSQDQPKSIRRRLQFD
;
A
#
# COMPACT_ATOMS: atom_id res chain seq x y z
N MET A 1 1.80 -14.28 -6.74
CA MET A 1 3.23 -14.03 -6.48
C MET A 1 3.53 -14.72 -5.18
N GLY A 2 4.57 -15.54 -5.19
CA GLY A 2 4.91 -16.49 -4.13
C GLY A 2 4.16 -17.82 -4.21
N VAL A 3 4.06 -18.50 -3.08
CA VAL A 3 3.34 -19.77 -2.89
C VAL A 3 1.97 -19.80 -3.60
N GLY A 4 1.78 -20.84 -4.42
CA GLY A 4 0.60 -21.05 -5.23
C GLY A 4 -0.65 -21.45 -4.42
N GLY A 5 -1.72 -21.78 -5.15
CA GLY A 5 -2.87 -22.50 -4.60
C GLY A 5 -3.73 -21.73 -3.60
N SER A 6 -3.76 -20.39 -3.62
CA SER A 6 -4.50 -19.52 -2.68
C SER A 6 -3.91 -19.43 -1.26
N PHE A 7 -2.59 -19.55 -1.11
CA PHE A 7 -1.91 -19.48 0.19
C PHE A 7 -2.29 -18.26 1.05
N TRP A 8 -2.46 -17.08 0.44
CA TRP A 8 -2.94 -15.90 1.16
C TRP A 8 -4.34 -16.03 1.77
N ASP A 9 -5.23 -16.80 1.13
CA ASP A 9 -6.59 -17.02 1.66
C ASP A 9 -6.56 -17.92 2.89
N LEU A 10 -5.60 -18.84 2.97
CA LEU A 10 -5.32 -19.62 4.19
C LEU A 10 -4.86 -18.72 5.35
N LEU A 11 -4.01 -17.72 5.06
CA LEU A 11 -3.47 -16.83 6.09
C LEU A 11 -4.47 -15.74 6.52
N LYS A 12 -5.42 -15.38 5.66
CA LYS A 12 -6.35 -14.27 5.85
C LYS A 12 -7.07 -14.22 7.20
N PRO A 13 -7.54 -15.35 7.80
CA PRO A 13 -8.16 -15.34 9.12
C PRO A 13 -7.25 -14.86 10.26
N TYR A 14 -5.93 -14.90 10.05
CA TYR A 14 -4.90 -14.50 11.03
C TYR A 14 -4.35 -13.08 10.77
N ALA A 15 -4.94 -12.35 9.83
CA ALA A 15 -4.58 -10.97 9.54
C ALA A 15 -5.06 -10.03 10.65
N ARG A 16 -4.15 -9.22 11.20
CA ARG A 16 -4.49 -8.05 12.00
C ARG A 16 -4.81 -6.88 11.08
N HIS A 17 -5.82 -6.11 11.46
CA HIS A 17 -6.23 -4.92 10.74
C HIS A 17 -5.71 -3.70 11.48
N GLU A 18 -4.57 -3.19 11.03
CA GLU A 18 -3.84 -2.10 11.68
C GLU A 18 -4.12 -0.77 10.99
N ASP A 19 -4.13 0.32 11.76
CA ASP A 19 -4.33 1.67 11.24
C ASP A 19 -3.00 2.36 10.86
N ALA A 20 -3.10 3.52 10.21
CA ALA A 20 -1.93 4.31 9.81
C ALA A 20 -0.99 4.67 10.97
N GLY A 21 -1.50 4.75 12.20
CA GLY A 21 -0.71 5.04 13.40
C GLY A 21 0.21 3.90 13.82
N TYR A 22 -0.11 2.66 13.46
CA TYR A 22 0.72 1.48 13.75
C TYR A 22 2.15 1.62 13.20
N LEU A 23 2.31 2.25 12.03
CA LEU A 23 3.61 2.42 11.35
C LEU A 23 4.46 3.56 11.91
N ARG A 24 3.93 4.36 12.83
CA ARG A 24 4.59 5.58 13.26
C ARG A 24 5.87 5.28 14.05
N GLY A 25 6.97 5.88 13.62
CA GLY A 25 8.31 5.64 14.19
C GLY A 25 8.89 4.25 13.88
N ARG A 26 8.17 3.39 13.14
CA ARG A 26 8.67 2.08 12.74
C ARG A 26 9.49 2.16 11.47
N ARG A 27 10.56 1.38 11.41
CA ARG A 27 11.36 1.13 10.22
C ARG A 27 10.67 0.06 9.39
N VAL A 28 10.49 0.29 8.10
CA VAL A 28 9.73 -0.62 7.25
C VAL A 28 10.49 -0.89 5.97
N ALA A 29 10.82 -2.16 5.70
CA ALA A 29 11.40 -2.54 4.41
C ALA A 29 10.31 -2.53 3.34
N VAL A 30 10.59 -1.92 2.19
CA VAL A 30 9.66 -1.81 1.06
C VAL A 30 10.28 -2.53 -0.13
N ASP A 31 9.57 -3.54 -0.63
CA ASP A 31 9.89 -4.19 -1.90
C ASP A 31 9.55 -3.24 -3.05
N LEU A 32 10.59 -2.62 -3.63
CA LEU A 32 10.44 -1.63 -4.70
C LEU A 32 9.98 -2.30 -6.00
N SER A 33 10.47 -3.50 -6.29
CA SER A 33 10.10 -4.25 -7.49
C SER A 33 8.60 -4.52 -7.52
N PHE A 34 8.04 -4.96 -6.40
CA PHE A 34 6.60 -5.16 -6.26
C PHE A 34 5.83 -3.85 -6.49
N TRP A 35 6.27 -2.73 -5.94
CA TRP A 35 5.63 -1.42 -6.17
C TRP A 35 5.71 -1.01 -7.65
N VAL A 36 6.84 -1.17 -8.32
CA VAL A 36 6.96 -0.79 -9.74
C VAL A 36 6.01 -1.64 -10.62
N VAL A 37 5.92 -2.95 -10.39
CA VAL A 37 5.06 -3.85 -11.18
C VAL A 37 3.57 -3.62 -10.89
N SER A 38 3.16 -3.66 -9.63
CA SER A 38 1.74 -3.57 -9.24
C SER A 38 1.09 -2.28 -9.74
N HIS A 39 1.83 -1.17 -9.75
CA HIS A 39 1.30 0.15 -10.13
C HIS A 39 1.38 0.42 -11.62
N SER A 40 2.41 -0.07 -12.31
CA SER A 40 2.44 0.00 -13.76
C SER A 40 1.22 -0.67 -14.37
N THR A 41 0.78 -1.80 -13.82
CA THR A 41 -0.43 -2.50 -14.27
C THR A 41 -1.71 -1.80 -13.83
N ALA A 42 -1.81 -1.37 -12.56
CA ALA A 42 -3.02 -0.74 -12.04
C ALA A 42 -3.30 0.65 -12.65
N ILE A 43 -2.28 1.47 -12.86
CA ILE A 43 -2.45 2.83 -13.40
C ILE A 43 -2.66 2.78 -14.90
N ARG A 44 -1.94 1.94 -15.66
CA ARG A 44 -2.22 1.81 -17.11
C ARG A 44 -3.65 1.39 -17.40
N ALA A 45 -4.27 0.59 -16.52
CA ALA A 45 -5.67 0.20 -16.65
C ALA A 45 -6.66 1.36 -16.38
N ARG A 46 -6.27 2.37 -15.60
CA ARG A 46 -7.17 3.44 -15.12
C ARG A 46 -6.91 4.80 -15.77
N SER A 47 -5.65 5.13 -15.99
CA SER A 47 -5.19 6.31 -16.71
C SER A 47 -4.12 5.87 -17.72
N PRO A 48 -4.52 5.45 -18.93
CA PRO A 48 -3.61 4.99 -19.97
C PRO A 48 -2.61 6.07 -20.40
N GLN A 49 -2.94 7.35 -20.20
CA GLN A 49 -2.13 8.51 -20.56
C GLN A 49 -1.14 8.92 -19.45
N ALA A 50 -1.17 8.27 -18.27
CA ALA A 50 -0.27 8.61 -17.18
C ALA A 50 1.21 8.43 -17.59
N ARG A 51 1.95 9.53 -17.59
CA ARG A 51 3.38 9.54 -17.91
C ARG A 51 4.16 8.86 -16.78
N ARG A 52 4.97 7.86 -17.11
CA ARG A 52 5.88 7.15 -16.17
C ARG A 52 5.20 6.85 -14.82
N PRO A 53 4.15 6.00 -14.80
CA PRO A 53 3.31 5.78 -13.62
C PRO A 53 4.08 5.22 -12.41
N HIS A 54 5.17 4.50 -12.65
CA HIS A 54 6.07 3.98 -11.61
C HIS A 54 6.68 5.09 -10.75
N LEU A 55 7.18 6.16 -11.37
CA LEU A 55 7.77 7.32 -10.67
C LEU A 55 6.70 8.05 -9.85
N ARG A 56 5.60 8.43 -10.49
CA ARG A 56 4.48 9.13 -9.86
C ARG A 56 4.00 8.41 -8.60
N THR A 57 3.81 7.10 -8.70
CA THR A 57 3.30 6.30 -7.58
C THR A 57 4.32 6.17 -6.47
N THR A 58 5.58 5.88 -6.82
CA THR A 58 6.66 5.73 -5.84
C THR A 58 6.83 7.03 -5.06
N PHE A 59 6.74 8.19 -5.72
CA PHE A 59 6.82 9.51 -5.10
C PHE A 59 5.74 9.70 -4.03
N PHE A 60 4.47 9.63 -4.41
CA PHE A 60 3.36 9.90 -3.48
C PHE A 60 3.24 8.88 -2.35
N ARG A 61 3.58 7.61 -2.62
CA ARG A 61 3.59 6.58 -1.59
C ARG A 61 4.71 6.79 -0.59
N THR A 62 5.89 7.18 -1.05
CA THR A 62 7.01 7.51 -0.17
C THR A 62 6.64 8.69 0.72
N LEU A 63 6.08 9.76 0.16
CA LEU A 63 5.59 10.90 0.93
C LEU A 63 4.51 10.51 1.94
N SER A 64 3.54 9.69 1.53
CA SER A 64 2.46 9.25 2.41
C SER A 64 2.97 8.34 3.54
N LEU A 65 3.88 7.42 3.24
CA LEU A 65 4.47 6.50 4.21
C LEU A 65 5.33 7.27 5.22
N PHE A 66 6.14 8.22 4.76
CA PHE A 66 7.03 8.99 5.60
C PHE A 66 6.30 10.06 6.42
N ALA A 67 5.53 10.94 5.77
CA ALA A 67 4.93 12.12 6.43
C ALA A 67 3.57 11.79 7.07
N LYS A 68 2.66 11.11 6.35
CA LYS A 68 1.30 10.86 6.88
C LYS A 68 1.28 9.73 7.90
N MET A 69 1.93 8.61 7.58
CA MET A 69 1.97 7.42 8.45
C MET A 69 3.12 7.50 9.47
N GLY A 70 4.10 8.37 9.24
CA GLY A 70 5.22 8.58 10.14
C GLY A 70 6.21 7.40 10.18
N ALA A 71 6.19 6.54 9.17
CA ALA A 71 7.11 5.43 9.04
C ALA A 71 8.50 5.90 8.57
N LEU A 72 9.47 5.00 8.70
CA LEU A 72 10.84 5.16 8.23
C LEU A 72 11.12 4.09 7.17
N PRO A 73 10.81 4.37 5.88
CA PRO A 73 10.94 3.36 4.83
C PRO A 73 12.40 3.08 4.48
N VAL A 74 12.71 1.82 4.22
CA VAL A 74 13.97 1.34 3.63
C VAL A 74 13.61 0.60 2.35
N PHE A 75 14.09 1.07 1.21
CA PHE A 75 13.75 0.46 -0.07
C PHE A 75 14.70 -0.66 -0.39
N VAL A 76 14.16 -1.79 -0.85
CA VAL A 76 14.93 -2.94 -1.30
C VAL A 76 14.68 -3.15 -2.78
N VAL A 77 15.77 -3.25 -3.53
CA VAL A 77 15.78 -3.48 -4.97
C VAL A 77 16.23 -4.91 -5.25
N ASP A 78 15.58 -5.57 -6.21
CA ASP A 78 16.01 -6.89 -6.68
C ASP A 78 17.45 -6.87 -7.21
N GLY A 79 18.13 -7.98 -6.98
CA GLY A 79 19.36 -8.38 -7.63
C GLY A 79 19.08 -9.28 -8.84
N GLU A 80 19.96 -10.25 -9.05
CA GLU A 80 19.83 -11.20 -10.15
C GLU A 80 18.93 -12.37 -9.75
N PRO A 81 17.82 -12.63 -10.47
CA PRO A 81 16.93 -13.75 -10.14
C PRO A 81 17.61 -15.10 -10.36
N SER A 82 17.28 -16.08 -9.52
CA SER A 82 17.75 -17.46 -9.72
C SER A 82 17.35 -18.02 -11.10
N PRO A 83 18.12 -18.99 -11.66
CA PRO A 83 17.77 -19.63 -12.93
C PRO A 83 16.36 -20.23 -12.92
N LEU A 84 15.98 -20.86 -11.81
CA LEU A 84 14.65 -21.43 -11.59
C LEU A 84 13.54 -20.37 -11.68
N LYS A 85 13.71 -19.23 -10.99
CA LYS A 85 12.73 -18.12 -11.04
C LYS A 85 12.68 -17.47 -12.42
N SER A 86 13.83 -17.33 -13.09
CA SER A 86 13.89 -16.81 -14.46
C SER A 86 13.14 -17.69 -15.45
N GLN A 87 13.32 -19.01 -15.36
CA GLN A 87 12.59 -19.98 -16.18
C GLN A 87 11.09 -19.96 -15.87
N ALA A 88 10.71 -19.92 -14.60
CA ALA A 88 9.31 -19.83 -14.17
C ALA A 88 8.64 -18.54 -14.65
N ARG A 89 9.33 -17.40 -14.56
CA ARG A 89 8.86 -16.10 -15.09
C ARG A 89 8.67 -16.16 -16.60
N ALA A 90 9.61 -16.74 -17.34
CA ALA A 90 9.49 -16.94 -18.78
C ALA A 90 8.28 -17.82 -19.12
N ALA A 91 8.15 -18.98 -18.49
CA ALA A 91 7.02 -19.90 -18.69
C ALA A 91 5.66 -19.24 -18.42
N ARG A 92 5.54 -18.45 -17.34
CA ARG A 92 4.34 -17.64 -17.04
C ARG A 92 4.04 -16.63 -18.16
N PHE A 93 5.07 -15.96 -18.67
CA PHE A 93 4.92 -15.01 -19.78
C PHE A 93 4.43 -15.69 -21.06
N PHE A 94 5.04 -16.81 -21.47
CA PHE A 94 4.61 -17.54 -22.67
C PHE A 94 3.15 -18.02 -22.54
N ARG A 95 2.81 -18.63 -21.39
CA ARG A 95 1.44 -19.09 -21.11
C ARG A 95 0.43 -17.94 -21.12
N GLY A 96 0.78 -16.79 -20.55
CA GLY A 96 -0.10 -15.61 -20.50
C GLY A 96 -0.22 -14.86 -21.84
N SER A 97 0.75 -15.03 -22.74
CA SER A 97 0.79 -14.35 -24.05
C SER A 97 0.15 -15.17 -25.17
N GLY A 98 -0.27 -16.42 -24.89
CA GLY A 98 -0.77 -17.35 -25.92
C GLY A 98 0.30 -17.83 -26.91
N LEU A 99 1.58 -17.61 -26.60
CA LEU A 99 2.71 -18.08 -27.39
C LEU A 99 3.02 -19.54 -27.03
N ASP A 100 3.44 -20.33 -28.01
CA ASP A 100 3.70 -21.75 -27.81
C ASP A 100 4.85 -21.99 -26.80
N LEU A 101 4.62 -22.91 -25.86
CA LEU A 101 5.60 -23.27 -24.81
C LEU A 101 6.83 -23.98 -25.38
N SER A 102 6.74 -24.49 -26.61
CA SER A 102 7.87 -25.06 -27.36
C SER A 102 9.00 -24.06 -27.66
N ALA A 103 8.72 -22.75 -27.51
CA ALA A 103 9.69 -21.67 -27.71
C ALA A 103 10.44 -21.25 -26.44
N LEU A 104 10.27 -21.98 -25.32
CA LEU A 104 11.07 -21.76 -24.11
C LEU A 104 12.55 -22.05 -24.42
N PRO A 105 13.49 -21.17 -24.02
CA PRO A 105 14.91 -21.46 -24.15
C PRO A 105 15.25 -22.66 -23.26
N SER A 106 15.55 -23.80 -23.89
CA SER A 106 16.10 -24.98 -23.22
C SER A 106 17.47 -24.64 -22.64
N THR A 107 17.81 -25.24 -21.51
CA THR A 107 19.04 -25.03 -20.73
C THR A 107 20.36 -25.35 -21.47
N GLU A 108 20.31 -25.77 -22.73
CA GLU A 108 21.47 -26.26 -23.49
C GLU A 108 21.73 -25.50 -24.82
N ALA A 109 20.99 -24.43 -25.12
CA ALA A 109 21.21 -23.63 -26.32
C ALA A 109 21.68 -22.21 -25.98
N GLU A 110 22.85 -21.83 -26.52
CA GLU A 110 23.46 -20.50 -26.44
C GLU A 110 22.43 -19.36 -26.63
N PRO A 111 22.50 -18.26 -25.85
CA PRO A 111 21.40 -17.31 -25.65
C PRO A 111 21.25 -16.25 -26.76
N GLU A 112 21.90 -16.43 -27.91
CA GLU A 112 22.19 -15.33 -28.83
C GLU A 112 21.24 -15.19 -30.04
N SER A 113 20.32 -16.11 -30.35
CA SER A 113 19.54 -15.95 -31.60
C SER A 113 18.11 -16.52 -31.68
N SER A 114 17.42 -16.77 -30.57
CA SER A 114 15.98 -17.12 -30.66
C SER A 114 15.09 -15.87 -30.64
N ALA A 115 14.32 -15.64 -31.72
CA ALA A 115 13.37 -14.54 -31.85
C ALA A 115 12.29 -14.52 -30.74
N ALA A 116 12.06 -15.66 -30.08
CA ALA A 116 11.13 -15.81 -28.96
C ALA A 116 11.62 -15.19 -27.64
N ALA A 117 12.94 -15.01 -27.46
CA ALA A 117 13.51 -14.40 -26.24
C ALA A 117 13.52 -12.86 -26.26
N ALA A 118 13.42 -12.25 -27.46
CA ALA A 118 13.42 -10.80 -27.64
C ALA A 118 12.33 -10.03 -26.86
N PRO A 119 11.04 -10.46 -26.84
CA PRO A 119 10.00 -9.75 -26.07
C PRO A 119 10.22 -9.80 -24.55
N VAL A 120 10.74 -10.91 -24.03
CA VAL A 120 11.08 -11.06 -22.61
C VAL A 120 12.27 -10.15 -22.23
N LYS A 121 13.32 -10.13 -23.05
CA LYS A 121 14.48 -9.24 -22.87
C LYS A 121 14.07 -7.77 -22.88
N GLY A 122 13.22 -7.36 -23.83
CA GLY A 122 12.72 -5.97 -23.92
C GLY A 122 11.88 -5.55 -22.72
N ARG A 123 10.98 -6.43 -22.23
CA ARG A 123 10.19 -6.17 -21.02
C ARG A 123 11.07 -6.03 -19.78
N ASN A 124 12.03 -6.93 -19.60
CA ASN A 124 12.96 -6.88 -18.47
C ASN A 124 13.80 -5.60 -18.50
N ALA A 125 14.31 -5.20 -19.67
CA ALA A 125 15.05 -3.94 -19.82
C ALA A 125 14.20 -2.71 -19.48
N ALA A 126 12.93 -2.68 -19.91
CA ALA A 126 12.00 -1.61 -19.55
C ALA A 126 11.73 -1.56 -18.04
N PHE A 127 11.57 -2.72 -17.40
CA PHE A 127 11.40 -2.83 -15.96
C PHE A 127 12.64 -2.32 -15.20
N THR A 128 13.84 -2.77 -15.57
CA THR A 128 15.10 -2.31 -14.98
C THR A 128 15.26 -0.80 -15.09
N ARG A 129 14.89 -0.20 -16.24
CA ARG A 129 14.89 1.25 -16.41
C ARG A 129 13.90 1.95 -15.46
N SER A 130 12.68 1.43 -15.35
CA SER A 130 11.68 1.97 -14.41
C SER A 130 12.16 1.90 -12.96
N VAL A 131 12.81 0.81 -12.55
CA VAL A 131 13.39 0.67 -11.21
C VAL A 131 14.52 1.67 -10.99
N ALA A 132 15.44 1.82 -11.96
CA ALA A 132 16.54 2.77 -11.87
C ALA A 132 16.07 4.22 -11.71
N GLU A 133 15.03 4.62 -12.44
CA GLU A 133 14.42 5.94 -12.30
C GLU A 133 13.79 6.14 -10.91
N CYS A 134 13.13 5.12 -10.36
CA CYS A 134 12.62 5.18 -9.00
C CYS A 134 13.75 5.30 -7.96
N VAL A 135 14.85 4.58 -8.15
CA VAL A 135 16.02 4.65 -7.27
C VAL A 135 16.62 6.05 -7.27
N GLU A 136 16.88 6.64 -8.44
CA GLU A 136 17.39 8.02 -8.58
C GLU A 136 16.50 9.02 -7.82
N MET A 137 15.17 8.93 -7.99
CA MET A 137 14.23 9.79 -7.29
C MET A 137 14.25 9.58 -5.76
N LEU A 138 14.37 8.33 -5.30
CA LEU A 138 14.43 7.98 -3.88
C LEU A 138 15.74 8.46 -3.22
N GLU A 139 16.84 8.49 -3.97
CA GLU A 139 18.12 9.07 -3.54
C GLU A 139 17.98 10.58 -3.30
N TYR A 140 17.35 11.31 -4.24
CA TYR A 140 17.04 12.73 -4.03
C TYR A 140 16.06 12.98 -2.87
N LEU A 141 15.16 12.03 -2.59
CA LEU A 141 14.31 12.08 -1.39
C LEU A 141 15.05 11.76 -0.08
N GLY A 142 16.32 11.34 -0.16
CA GLY A 142 17.14 11.00 1.01
C GLY A 142 16.78 9.66 1.66
N MET A 143 16.17 8.74 0.92
CA MET A 143 15.76 7.43 1.45
C MET A 143 16.90 6.41 1.39
N PRO A 144 17.04 5.52 2.39
CA PRO A 144 17.99 4.42 2.32
C PRO A 144 17.51 3.37 1.31
N ILE A 145 18.41 2.96 0.42
CA ILE A 145 18.16 1.98 -0.64
C ILE A 145 19.19 0.86 -0.54
N LEU A 146 18.70 -0.37 -0.52
CA LEU A 146 19.49 -1.58 -0.43
C LEU A 146 19.28 -2.42 -1.69
N ARG A 147 20.32 -3.10 -2.14
CA ARG A 147 20.25 -4.05 -3.25
C ARG A 147 20.38 -5.47 -2.73
N ALA A 148 19.39 -6.31 -3.02
CA ALA A 148 19.45 -7.74 -2.75
C ALA A 148 20.45 -8.42 -3.70
N THR A 149 21.08 -9.51 -3.25
CA THR A 149 21.88 -10.36 -4.14
C THR A 149 20.99 -11.13 -5.12
N GLY A 150 19.85 -11.61 -4.64
CA GLY A 150 18.80 -12.23 -5.43
C GLY A 150 17.50 -11.44 -5.35
N GLU A 151 16.65 -11.78 -4.40
CA GLU A 151 15.26 -11.30 -4.34
C GLU A 151 15.04 -10.27 -3.22
N ALA A 152 14.30 -9.22 -3.52
CA ALA A 152 14.01 -8.15 -2.58
C ALA A 152 13.27 -8.67 -1.33
N GLU A 153 12.32 -9.59 -1.51
CA GLU A 153 11.57 -10.22 -0.42
C GLU A 153 12.49 -10.99 0.55
N ALA A 154 13.56 -11.63 0.05
CA ALA A 154 14.52 -12.35 0.86
C ALA A 154 15.33 -11.40 1.75
N LEU A 155 15.81 -10.30 1.18
CA LEU A 155 16.52 -9.27 1.94
C LEU A 155 15.58 -8.52 2.91
N CYS A 156 14.34 -8.23 2.51
CA CYS A 156 13.33 -7.66 3.41
C CYS A 156 13.11 -8.57 4.63
N ALA A 157 12.92 -9.87 4.40
CA ALA A 157 12.71 -10.86 5.44
C ALA A 157 13.92 -10.97 6.38
N GLN A 158 15.14 -10.97 5.84
CA GLN A 158 16.37 -10.97 6.62
C GLN A 158 16.45 -9.75 7.56
N LEU A 159 16.26 -8.54 7.03
CA LEU A 159 16.29 -7.30 7.82
C LEU A 159 15.24 -7.30 8.94
N ASN A 160 14.08 -7.91 8.69
CA ASN A 160 13.02 -8.01 9.69
C ASN A 160 13.32 -9.08 10.75
N ASN A 161 13.89 -10.21 10.33
CA ASN A 161 14.29 -11.26 11.23
C ASN A 161 15.41 -10.80 12.19
N GLU A 162 16.39 -10.05 11.67
CA GLU A 162 17.53 -9.48 12.42
C GLU A 162 17.16 -8.25 13.27
N GLY A 163 15.96 -7.67 13.07
CA GLY A 163 15.48 -6.52 13.85
C GLY A 163 15.97 -5.15 13.34
N HIS A 164 16.50 -5.10 12.12
CA HIS A 164 16.87 -3.85 11.45
C HIS A 164 15.65 -3.07 10.93
N VAL A 165 14.58 -3.79 10.60
CA VAL A 165 13.26 -3.22 10.30
C VAL A 165 12.17 -3.93 11.11
N ASP A 166 11.09 -3.21 11.40
CA ASP A 166 9.98 -3.70 12.23
C ASP A 166 8.91 -4.45 11.41
N ALA A 167 8.81 -4.18 10.11
CA ALA A 167 7.90 -4.85 9.17
C ALA A 167 8.41 -4.82 7.73
N CYS A 168 7.90 -5.72 6.89
CA CYS A 168 8.12 -5.75 5.44
C CYS A 168 6.82 -5.40 4.69
N ILE A 169 6.85 -4.46 3.75
CA ILE A 169 5.74 -4.20 2.83
C ILE A 169 6.00 -4.96 1.54
N THR A 170 5.29 -6.07 1.35
CA THR A 170 5.29 -6.87 0.13
C THR A 170 4.02 -7.71 0.05
N ALA A 171 3.49 -7.91 -1.15
CA ALA A 171 2.39 -8.84 -1.38
C ALA A 171 2.87 -10.25 -1.77
N ASP A 172 4.19 -10.46 -1.84
CA ASP A 172 4.76 -11.77 -2.08
C ASP A 172 4.80 -12.57 -0.77
N SER A 173 4.16 -13.75 -0.77
CA SER A 173 4.11 -14.62 0.41
C SER A 173 5.47 -15.27 0.70
N ASP A 174 6.40 -15.27 -0.25
CA ASP A 174 7.72 -15.87 -0.09
C ASP A 174 8.54 -15.16 1.00
N ALA A 175 8.18 -13.93 1.36
CA ALA A 175 8.73 -13.25 2.54
C ALA A 175 8.65 -14.11 3.82
N PHE A 176 7.58 -14.89 4.02
CA PHE A 176 7.48 -15.80 5.17
C PHE A 176 8.41 -17.01 5.07
N LEU A 177 8.66 -17.51 3.86
CA LEU A 177 9.57 -18.63 3.62
C LEU A 177 11.02 -18.21 3.88
N PHE A 178 11.36 -16.98 3.51
CA PHE A 178 12.63 -16.33 3.86
C PHE A 178 12.74 -15.90 5.33
N GLY A 179 11.67 -16.05 6.12
CA GLY A 179 11.71 -15.86 7.58
C GLY A 179 11.28 -14.49 8.10
N ALA A 180 10.49 -13.72 7.34
CA ALA A 180 9.90 -12.48 7.82
C ALA A 180 8.98 -12.75 9.03
N LYS A 181 9.09 -11.90 10.07
CA LYS A 181 8.26 -11.96 11.28
C LYS A 181 6.96 -11.17 11.13
N THR A 182 7.00 -10.05 10.42
CA THR A 182 5.87 -9.15 10.23
C THR A 182 5.78 -8.69 8.78
N VAL A 183 4.69 -9.04 8.09
CA VAL A 183 4.46 -8.69 6.68
C VAL A 183 3.19 -7.86 6.54
N ILE A 184 3.27 -6.76 5.80
CA ILE A 184 2.16 -5.90 5.42
C ILE A 184 1.90 -6.13 3.94
N LYS A 185 0.81 -6.83 3.63
CA LYS A 185 0.54 -7.34 2.29
C LYS A 185 0.27 -6.24 1.28
N VAL A 186 -0.64 -5.32 1.62
CA VAL A 186 -1.03 -4.20 0.76
C VAL A 186 -1.22 -2.96 1.60
N LEU A 187 -0.48 -1.92 1.27
CA LEU A 187 -0.65 -0.59 1.84
C LEU A 187 -1.33 0.33 0.82
N ARG A 188 -2.50 0.88 1.18
CA ARG A 188 -3.21 1.87 0.37
C ARG A 188 -3.08 3.24 1.02
N SER A 189 -2.26 4.11 0.43
CA SER A 189 -1.84 5.39 1.02
C SER A 189 -2.98 6.39 1.27
N ASN A 190 -4.09 6.31 0.52
CA ASN A 190 -5.21 7.25 0.61
C ASN A 190 -6.48 6.66 1.23
N CYS A 191 -6.44 5.42 1.74
CA CYS A 191 -7.61 4.80 2.37
C CYS A 191 -7.64 5.05 3.88
N LYS A 192 -8.84 5.32 4.41
CA LYS A 192 -9.12 5.29 5.86
C LYS A 192 -9.26 3.86 6.40
N GLU A 193 -9.27 2.88 5.50
CA GLU A 193 -9.41 1.48 5.86
C GLU A 193 -8.09 0.99 6.50
N PRO A 194 -8.19 0.19 7.57
CA PRO A 194 -7.04 -0.52 8.11
C PRO A 194 -6.37 -1.37 7.03
N PHE A 195 -5.06 -1.55 7.12
CA PHE A 195 -4.31 -2.44 6.24
C PHE A 195 -4.11 -3.82 6.91
N GLU A 196 -3.95 -4.84 6.07
CA GLU A 196 -3.71 -6.21 6.52
C GLU A 196 -2.24 -6.37 6.93
N CYS A 197 -2.01 -6.64 8.21
CA CYS A 197 -0.73 -6.95 8.81
C CYS A 197 -0.74 -8.39 9.33
N TYR A 198 0.28 -9.16 8.96
CA TYR A 198 0.40 -10.57 9.30
C TYR A 198 1.65 -10.76 10.16
N HIS A 199 1.47 -11.33 11.35
CA HIS A 199 2.57 -11.71 12.23
C HIS A 199 2.74 -13.22 12.20
N ILE A 200 4.00 -13.67 12.12
CA ILE A 200 4.31 -15.09 12.12
C ILE A 200 3.82 -15.79 13.40
N ALA A 201 3.84 -15.10 14.54
CA ALA A 201 3.35 -15.65 15.81
C ALA A 201 1.85 -15.98 15.79
N ASP A 202 1.04 -15.20 15.08
CA ASP A 202 -0.40 -15.46 14.93
C ASP A 202 -0.65 -16.64 13.98
N ILE A 203 0.16 -16.75 12.92
CA ILE A 203 0.11 -17.86 11.97
C ILE A 203 0.56 -19.17 12.66
N GLU A 204 1.62 -19.13 13.46
CA GLU A 204 2.12 -20.27 14.22
C GLU A 204 1.12 -20.74 15.28
N SER A 205 0.53 -19.81 16.03
CA SER A 205 -0.46 -20.17 17.06
C SER A 205 -1.78 -20.66 16.48
N GLY A 206 -2.16 -20.17 15.30
CA GLY A 206 -3.41 -20.53 14.62
C GLY A 206 -3.35 -21.80 13.78
N LEU A 207 -2.33 -21.91 12.91
CA LEU A 207 -2.18 -23.01 11.95
C LEU A 207 -1.12 -24.03 12.36
N GLY A 208 -0.29 -23.74 13.36
CA GLY A 208 0.85 -24.58 13.70
C GLY A 208 1.91 -24.60 12.60
N LEU A 209 1.94 -23.58 11.74
CA LEU A 209 2.85 -23.50 10.59
C LEU A 209 4.10 -22.69 10.94
N LYS A 210 5.24 -23.37 10.95
CA LYS A 210 6.56 -22.75 11.10
C LYS A 210 7.30 -22.60 9.77
N ARG A 211 8.47 -21.95 9.77
CA ARG A 211 9.25 -21.64 8.54
C ARG A 211 9.51 -22.88 7.67
N LYS A 212 10.10 -23.95 8.20
CA LYS A 212 10.40 -25.17 7.39
C LYS A 212 9.14 -25.86 6.86
N GLN A 213 8.04 -25.77 7.61
CA GLN A 213 6.74 -26.30 7.21
C GLN A 213 6.12 -25.48 6.08
N MET A 214 6.24 -24.15 6.10
CA MET A 214 5.80 -23.30 4.99
C MET A 214 6.65 -23.54 3.72
N VAL A 215 7.96 -23.71 3.85
CA VAL A 215 8.84 -24.09 2.72
C VAL A 215 8.41 -25.44 2.14
N ALA A 216 8.12 -26.42 2.99
CA ALA A 216 7.59 -27.70 2.57
C ALA A 216 6.24 -27.59 1.84
N MET A 217 5.33 -26.73 2.31
CA MET A 217 4.08 -26.44 1.61
C MET A 217 4.33 -25.85 0.22
N ALA A 218 5.28 -24.93 0.10
CA ALA A 218 5.63 -24.30 -1.17
C ALA A 218 6.16 -25.29 -2.20
N LEU A 219 6.98 -26.26 -1.78
CA LEU A 219 7.44 -27.36 -2.63
C LEU A 219 6.29 -28.27 -3.09
N LEU A 220 5.27 -28.49 -2.25
CA LEU A 220 4.13 -29.34 -2.59
C LEU A 220 3.13 -28.66 -3.53
N ILE A 221 2.81 -27.39 -3.26
CA ILE A 221 1.77 -26.63 -4.00
C ILE A 221 2.35 -26.02 -5.28
N GLY A 222 3.64 -25.68 -5.26
CA GLY A 222 4.29 -24.83 -6.24
C GLY A 222 4.48 -23.40 -5.73
N SER A 223 5.53 -22.74 -6.20
CA SER A 223 5.93 -21.37 -5.87
C SER A 223 6.41 -20.61 -7.11
N ASP A 224 7.07 -19.48 -6.91
CA ASP A 224 7.70 -18.72 -7.98
C ASP A 224 8.96 -19.38 -8.56
N HIS A 225 9.46 -20.44 -7.92
CA HIS A 225 10.67 -21.18 -8.33
C HIS A 225 10.33 -22.55 -8.92
N ASP A 226 9.19 -23.13 -8.54
CA ASP A 226 8.66 -24.36 -9.10
C ASP A 226 7.15 -24.17 -9.37
N LEU A 227 6.80 -24.05 -10.65
CA LEU A 227 5.41 -23.78 -11.04
C LEU A 227 4.46 -24.94 -10.83
N HIS A 228 4.98 -26.16 -10.77
CA HIS A 228 4.18 -27.38 -10.82
C HIS A 228 4.01 -28.01 -9.44
N GLY A 229 5.03 -27.90 -8.58
CA GLY A 229 5.06 -28.61 -7.31
C GLY A 229 4.75 -30.09 -7.52
N VAL A 230 4.01 -30.70 -6.60
CA VAL A 230 3.53 -32.08 -6.75
C VAL A 230 2.10 -32.09 -7.31
N PRO A 231 1.85 -32.72 -8.47
CA PRO A 231 0.53 -32.73 -9.08
C PRO A 231 -0.58 -33.24 -8.14
N GLY A 232 -1.67 -32.46 -8.05
CA GLY A 232 -2.84 -32.80 -7.25
C GLY A 232 -2.73 -32.45 -5.76
N PHE A 233 -1.73 -31.67 -5.37
CA PHE A 233 -1.70 -30.98 -4.07
C PHE A 233 -2.35 -29.60 -4.19
N GLY A 234 -3.28 -29.33 -3.27
CA GLY A 234 -3.81 -27.99 -3.01
C GLY A 234 -3.42 -27.55 -1.60
N VAL A 235 -3.70 -26.29 -1.25
CA VAL A 235 -3.32 -25.70 0.04
C VAL A 235 -3.82 -26.51 1.24
N GLU A 236 -5.07 -26.97 1.23
CA GLU A 236 -5.63 -27.77 2.34
C GLU A 236 -4.94 -29.13 2.50
N THR A 237 -4.70 -29.82 1.38
CA THR A 237 -4.02 -31.12 1.36
C THR A 237 -2.58 -30.99 1.84
N ALA A 238 -1.88 -29.94 1.39
CA ALA A 238 -0.52 -29.65 1.81
C ALA A 238 -0.45 -29.29 3.30
N LEU A 239 -1.35 -28.45 3.80
CA LEU A 239 -1.45 -28.08 5.21
C LEU A 239 -1.64 -29.31 6.10
N ARG A 240 -2.64 -30.14 5.80
CA ARG A 240 -2.91 -31.36 6.56
C ARG A 240 -1.73 -32.31 6.55
N PHE A 241 -1.01 -32.40 5.44
CA PHE A 241 0.16 -33.26 5.32
C PHE A 241 1.33 -32.73 6.16
N VAL A 242 1.61 -31.43 6.08
CA VAL A 242 2.73 -30.77 6.75
C VAL A 242 2.56 -30.75 8.27
N GLN A 243 1.33 -30.64 8.77
CA GLN A 243 1.00 -30.70 10.19
C GLN A 243 1.26 -32.08 10.82
N LEU A 244 1.45 -33.15 10.03
CA LEU A 244 1.76 -34.49 10.56
C LEU A 244 3.21 -34.63 11.05
N PHE A 245 4.08 -33.68 10.68
CA PHE A 245 5.51 -33.77 10.93
C PHE A 245 6.00 -32.59 11.75
N ASP A 246 6.89 -32.88 12.70
CA ASP A 246 7.65 -31.86 13.41
C ASP A 246 8.58 -31.10 12.46
N GLU A 247 8.82 -29.83 12.78
CA GLU A 247 9.58 -28.87 11.97
C GLU A 247 10.95 -29.39 11.52
N ASP A 248 11.74 -29.95 12.43
CA ASP A 248 13.12 -30.36 12.11
C ASP A 248 13.20 -31.62 11.26
N ASN A 249 12.16 -32.43 11.32
CA ASN A 249 12.13 -33.71 10.62
C ASN A 249 11.43 -33.61 9.27
N ILE A 250 10.70 -32.54 8.97
CA ILE A 250 9.81 -32.54 7.81
C ILE A 250 10.58 -32.63 6.49
N LEU A 251 11.62 -31.81 6.33
CA LEU A 251 12.43 -31.75 5.11
C LEU A 251 13.27 -33.04 4.91
N GLU A 252 13.81 -33.61 5.99
CA GLU A 252 14.54 -34.87 5.92
C GLU A 252 13.64 -36.10 5.72
N LYS A 253 12.44 -36.10 6.31
CA LYS A 253 11.48 -37.20 6.19
C LYS A 253 10.83 -37.26 4.81
N TYR A 254 10.74 -36.16 4.05
CA TYR A 254 10.35 -36.22 2.64
C TYR A 254 11.25 -37.17 1.84
N ALA A 255 12.56 -37.16 2.09
CA ALA A 255 13.53 -38.01 1.40
C ALA A 255 13.52 -39.48 1.89
N ARG A 256 13.32 -39.73 3.21
CA ARG A 256 13.39 -41.08 3.79
C ARG A 256 12.06 -41.85 3.81
N ASN A 257 10.91 -41.19 4.00
CA ASN A 257 9.61 -41.87 4.17
C ASN A 257 9.00 -42.43 2.88
N LEU A 258 9.65 -42.26 1.72
CA LEU A 258 9.31 -43.02 0.52
C LEU A 258 9.61 -44.53 0.67
N LYS A 259 10.49 -44.91 1.61
CA LYS A 259 10.95 -46.29 1.79
C LYS A 259 10.42 -47.00 3.04
N GLU A 260 9.97 -46.29 4.08
CA GLU A 260 9.49 -46.92 5.32
C GLU A 260 7.97 -47.16 5.35
N LYS A 261 7.64 -48.43 5.61
CA LYS A 261 6.36 -49.10 5.37
C LYS A 261 5.29 -48.81 6.43
N ARG A 262 4.03 -48.91 5.96
CA ARG A 262 2.88 -49.62 6.58
C ARG A 262 2.50 -49.21 8.01
N ARG A 263 1.73 -48.13 8.17
CA ARG A 263 0.75 -47.94 9.28
C ARG A 263 -0.16 -46.72 9.15
N HIS A 264 -0.28 -46.18 7.95
CA HIS A 264 -0.87 -44.88 7.70
C HIS A 264 -2.19 -45.03 6.92
N GLU A 265 -3.15 -44.14 7.17
CA GLU A 265 -4.47 -44.16 6.56
C GLU A 265 -4.38 -44.24 5.02
N ASN A 266 -5.37 -44.86 4.36
CA ASN A 266 -5.40 -45.02 2.90
C ASN A 266 -5.13 -43.72 2.12
N TRP A 267 -5.46 -42.57 2.70
CA TRP A 267 -5.16 -41.25 2.14
C TRP A 267 -3.66 -40.91 2.19
N GLN A 268 -2.97 -41.08 3.32
CA GLN A 268 -1.53 -40.81 3.47
C GLN A 268 -0.70 -41.65 2.49
N ILE A 269 -1.10 -42.92 2.26
CA ILE A 269 -0.44 -43.79 1.27
C ILE A 269 -0.60 -43.23 -0.15
N LYS A 270 -1.76 -42.67 -0.52
CA LYS A 270 -1.96 -42.05 -1.84
C LYS A 270 -1.11 -40.79 -2.00
N VAL A 271 -1.01 -39.99 -0.94
CA VAL A 271 -0.21 -38.76 -0.91
C VAL A 271 1.28 -39.08 -1.06
N CYS A 272 1.82 -40.00 -0.27
CA CYS A 272 3.22 -40.44 -0.38
C CYS A 272 3.53 -41.05 -1.75
N LYS A 273 2.59 -41.78 -2.37
CA LYS A 273 2.78 -42.32 -3.73
C LYS A 273 2.90 -41.23 -4.80
N ARG A 274 2.17 -40.12 -4.67
CA ARG A 274 2.29 -38.98 -5.60
C ARG A 274 3.64 -38.29 -5.45
N ILE A 275 4.06 -38.06 -4.22
CA ILE A 275 5.39 -37.50 -3.92
C ILE A 275 6.49 -38.43 -4.48
N ALA A 276 6.35 -39.76 -4.29
CA ALA A 276 7.30 -40.76 -4.78
C ALA A 276 7.44 -40.79 -6.31
N ALA A 277 6.40 -40.37 -7.02
CA ALA A 277 6.36 -40.38 -8.47
C ALA A 277 7.12 -39.20 -9.08
N GLU A 278 7.41 -38.16 -8.28
CA GLU A 278 8.13 -36.98 -8.71
C GLU A 278 9.63 -37.20 -8.59
N THR A 279 10.37 -37.07 -9.70
CA THR A 279 11.80 -37.44 -9.74
C THR A 279 12.71 -36.41 -9.08
N ASN A 280 12.29 -35.14 -9.04
CA ASN A 280 13.09 -34.01 -8.55
C ASN A 280 12.58 -33.47 -7.20
N PHE A 281 12.00 -34.35 -6.37
CA PHE A 281 11.41 -33.95 -5.09
C PHE A 281 12.06 -34.67 -3.89
N PRO A 282 12.41 -33.97 -2.80
CA PRO A 282 12.37 -32.51 -2.63
C PRO A 282 13.52 -31.80 -3.37
N ASN A 283 13.27 -30.62 -3.93
CA ASN A 283 14.30 -29.82 -4.58
C ASN A 283 15.20 -29.13 -3.52
N GLU A 284 16.40 -29.65 -3.32
CA GLU A 284 17.35 -29.15 -2.32
C GLU A 284 17.86 -27.73 -2.62
N GLU A 285 17.92 -27.32 -3.89
CA GLU A 285 18.35 -25.97 -4.27
C GLU A 285 17.35 -24.91 -3.79
N ILE A 286 16.04 -25.18 -3.96
CA ILE A 286 14.96 -24.31 -3.50
C ILE A 286 14.95 -24.24 -1.96
N ILE A 287 15.15 -25.37 -1.28
CA ILE A 287 15.23 -25.40 0.18
C ILE A 287 16.41 -24.55 0.67
N LYS A 288 17.59 -24.75 0.10
CA LYS A 288 18.80 -24.03 0.49
C LYS A 288 18.65 -22.53 0.26
N MET A 289 18.02 -22.13 -0.83
CA MET A 289 17.73 -20.74 -1.14
C MET A 289 16.81 -20.10 -0.08
N TYR A 290 15.63 -20.69 0.21
CA TYR A 290 14.72 -20.12 1.21
C TYR A 290 15.29 -20.10 2.64
N LEU A 291 16.19 -21.04 2.96
CA LEU A 291 16.83 -21.14 4.29
C LEU A 291 18.18 -20.40 4.37
N SER A 292 18.65 -19.78 3.29
CA SER A 292 19.90 -19.02 3.32
C SER A 292 19.69 -17.58 3.81
N ASP A 293 20.55 -17.13 4.71
CA ASP A 293 20.51 -15.79 5.31
C ASP A 293 21.58 -14.85 4.69
N ASN A 294 22.06 -15.13 3.48
CA ASN A 294 23.11 -14.34 2.80
C ASN A 294 22.54 -13.50 1.64
N ASN A 295 21.58 -12.62 1.95
CA ASN A 295 20.84 -11.87 0.92
C ASN A 295 21.35 -10.43 0.69
N LEU A 296 22.31 -9.97 1.51
CA LEU A 296 23.03 -8.71 1.32
C LEU A 296 24.30 -8.91 0.50
N ASP A 297 24.57 -7.95 -0.40
CA ASP A 297 25.86 -7.87 -1.07
C ASP A 297 26.96 -7.55 -0.03
N LYS A 298 28.08 -8.29 -0.07
CA LYS A 298 29.19 -8.19 0.90
C LYS A 298 29.81 -6.79 0.92
N VAL A 299 29.77 -6.06 -0.19
CA VAL A 299 30.28 -4.69 -0.29
C VAL A 299 29.34 -3.70 0.41
N GLN A 300 28.03 -3.89 0.27
CA GLN A 300 27.02 -3.07 0.92
C GLN A 300 26.93 -3.38 2.43
N LEU A 301 27.22 -4.62 2.82
CA LEU A 301 27.51 -5.03 4.19
C LEU A 301 28.60 -4.10 4.79
N ILE A 302 29.78 -4.02 4.18
CA ILE A 302 30.91 -3.25 4.74
C ILE A 302 30.61 -1.74 4.89
N ILE A 303 29.78 -1.16 4.00
CA ILE A 303 29.42 0.27 4.06
C ILE A 303 28.33 0.54 5.10
N LEU A 304 27.39 -0.39 5.30
CA LEU A 304 26.28 -0.22 6.24
C LEU A 304 26.66 -0.58 7.67
N PHE A 305 27.51 -1.58 7.87
CA PHE A 305 27.88 -2.04 9.20
C PHE A 305 29.06 -1.22 9.75
N ALA A 306 28.78 -0.33 10.71
CA ALA A 306 29.84 0.11 11.63
C ALA A 306 30.44 -1.11 12.34
N GLU A 307 31.65 -0.99 12.93
CA GLU A 307 32.49 -2.05 13.52
C GLU A 307 31.79 -3.08 14.44
N ASN A 308 30.52 -2.85 14.81
CA ASN A 308 29.68 -3.69 15.66
C ASN A 308 28.62 -4.54 14.92
N GLY A 309 28.57 -4.57 13.59
CA GLY A 309 27.65 -5.47 12.87
C GLY A 309 26.16 -5.08 12.94
N VAL A 310 25.84 -3.80 13.14
CA VAL A 310 24.49 -3.24 12.92
C VAL A 310 24.46 -2.30 11.69
N PRO A 311 23.51 -2.41 10.75
CA PRO A 311 23.41 -1.52 9.60
C PRO A 311 23.01 -0.13 10.10
N LEU A 312 23.85 0.86 9.83
CA LEU A 312 23.57 2.27 10.05
C LEU A 312 22.63 2.75 8.94
N LEU A 313 21.37 2.33 9.00
CA LEU A 313 20.31 2.89 8.16
C LEU A 313 20.17 4.38 8.50
N SER A 314 20.52 5.25 7.55
CA SER A 314 20.37 6.69 7.67
C SER A 314 19.35 7.22 6.66
N TRP A 315 18.56 8.19 7.11
CA TRP A 315 17.66 8.97 6.26
C TRP A 315 18.29 10.35 6.11
N ASN A 316 18.66 10.68 4.87
CA ASN A 316 19.35 11.92 4.55
C ASN A 316 18.34 13.05 4.31
N LYS A 317 18.84 14.29 4.31
CA LYS A 317 18.02 15.44 3.91
C LYS A 317 17.75 15.37 2.40
N PRO A 318 16.50 15.59 1.96
CA PRO A 318 16.16 15.53 0.54
C PRO A 318 16.78 16.70 -0.22
N ASP A 319 17.31 16.43 -1.41
CA ASP A 319 17.72 17.43 -2.39
C ASP A 319 16.50 17.88 -3.19
N VAL A 320 15.88 18.97 -2.74
CA VAL A 320 14.62 19.45 -3.31
C VAL A 320 14.81 20.03 -4.71
N GLU A 321 15.94 20.68 -4.99
CA GLU A 321 16.17 21.31 -6.30
C GLU A 321 16.41 20.25 -7.36
N ALA A 322 17.30 19.28 -7.09
CA ALA A 322 17.54 18.18 -8.02
C ALA A 322 16.26 17.34 -8.28
N LEU A 323 15.45 17.12 -7.24
CA LEU A 323 14.17 16.44 -7.36
C LEU A 323 13.16 17.22 -8.21
N VAL A 324 13.12 18.55 -8.06
CA VAL A 324 12.26 19.42 -8.87
C VAL A 324 12.67 19.35 -10.33
N ASP A 325 13.95 19.42 -10.65
CA ASP A 325 14.45 19.31 -12.01
C ASP A 325 14.13 17.94 -12.62
N LEU A 326 14.37 16.86 -11.86
CA LEU A 326 14.05 15.49 -12.29
C LEU A 326 12.57 15.32 -12.60
N LEU A 327 11.68 15.73 -11.70
CA LEU A 327 10.23 15.55 -11.86
C LEU A 327 9.66 16.48 -12.93
N THR A 328 10.20 17.69 -13.08
CA THR A 328 9.85 18.59 -14.18
C THR A 328 10.18 17.94 -15.53
N TYR A 329 11.38 17.36 -15.67
CA TYR A 329 11.80 16.70 -16.90
C TYR A 329 11.07 15.36 -17.18
N LYS A 330 10.93 14.51 -16.16
CA LYS A 330 10.40 13.14 -16.33
C LYS A 330 8.87 13.11 -16.32
N GLN A 331 8.22 13.90 -15.46
CA GLN A 331 6.76 13.92 -15.26
C GLN A 331 6.05 15.12 -15.88
N ASN A 332 6.77 16.16 -16.32
CA ASN A 332 6.20 17.44 -16.75
C ASN A 332 5.35 18.12 -15.65
N TRP A 333 5.73 17.94 -14.39
CA TRP A 333 5.07 18.65 -13.30
C TRP A 333 5.62 20.06 -13.17
N GLU A 334 4.75 20.97 -12.75
CA GLU A 334 5.14 22.36 -12.52
C GLU A 334 6.01 22.45 -11.24
N PRO A 335 7.11 23.23 -11.24
CA PRO A 335 8.03 23.31 -10.10
C PRO A 335 7.36 23.69 -8.77
N SER A 336 6.42 24.64 -8.76
CA SER A 336 5.73 25.04 -7.54
C SER A 336 4.86 23.91 -6.99
N TYR A 337 4.20 23.13 -7.85
CA TYR A 337 3.44 21.94 -7.46
C TYR A 337 4.33 20.89 -6.77
N ILE A 338 5.51 20.61 -7.33
CA ILE A 338 6.47 19.66 -6.73
C ILE A 338 6.88 20.13 -5.34
N ARG A 339 7.27 21.40 -5.21
CA ARG A 339 7.70 22.00 -3.93
C ARG A 339 6.59 21.95 -2.89
N GLN A 340 5.37 22.34 -3.26
CA GLN A 340 4.22 22.29 -2.36
C GLN A 340 3.91 20.87 -1.87
N THR A 341 4.02 19.90 -2.77
CA THR A 341 3.79 18.49 -2.46
C THR A 341 4.84 17.91 -1.51
N MET A 342 6.07 18.41 -1.56
CA MET A 342 7.16 18.03 -0.66
C MET A 342 7.02 18.58 0.76
N LEU A 343 6.26 19.67 0.95
CA LEU A 343 6.18 20.37 2.24
C LEU A 343 5.84 19.48 3.44
N PRO A 344 4.87 18.54 3.39
CA PRO A 344 4.55 17.68 4.53
C PRO A 344 5.73 16.80 4.97
N MET A 345 6.54 16.33 4.01
CA MET A 345 7.76 15.58 4.33
C MET A 345 8.80 16.51 4.95
N LEU A 346 9.03 17.68 4.36
CA LEU A 346 10.02 18.65 4.84
C LEU A 346 9.70 19.15 6.26
N SER A 347 8.43 19.42 6.56
CA SER A 347 7.98 19.81 7.90
C SER A 347 8.13 18.66 8.91
N THR A 348 7.86 17.42 8.50
CA THR A 348 8.12 16.24 9.34
C THR A 348 9.60 16.09 9.66
N ILE A 349 10.49 16.22 8.67
CA ILE A 349 11.95 16.16 8.85
C ILE A 349 12.39 17.28 9.80
N TYR A 350 11.93 18.51 9.56
CA TYR A 350 12.22 19.65 10.41
C TYR A 350 11.86 19.40 11.88
N LEU A 351 10.66 18.87 12.14
CA LEU A 351 10.22 18.59 13.50
C LEU A 351 11.02 17.46 14.15
N ARG A 352 11.44 16.44 13.38
CA ARG A 352 12.33 15.37 13.88
C ARG A 352 13.71 15.91 14.24
N ASP A 353 14.28 16.78 13.41
CA ASP A 353 15.56 17.46 13.67
C ASP A 353 15.44 18.32 14.94
N MET A 354 14.39 19.13 15.05
CA MET A 354 14.14 19.99 16.22
C MET A 354 13.94 19.19 17.51
N ALA A 355 13.23 18.06 17.45
CA ALA A 355 13.05 17.17 18.60
C ALA A 355 14.36 16.49 19.04
N SER A 356 15.27 16.23 18.09
CA SER A 356 16.54 15.55 18.36
C SER A 356 17.67 16.51 18.77
N SER A 357 17.66 17.74 18.25
CA SER A 357 18.71 18.74 18.47
C SER A 357 18.14 20.18 18.41
N PRO A 358 17.61 20.70 19.52
CA PRO A 358 16.86 21.96 19.56
C PRO A 358 17.70 23.24 19.42
N SER A 359 19.02 23.14 19.21
CA SER A 359 19.96 24.26 19.32
C SER A 359 20.21 25.03 18.01
N THR A 360 19.71 24.57 16.88
CA THR A 360 19.99 25.19 15.57
C THR A 360 18.76 25.99 15.10
N PRO A 361 18.88 27.30 14.78
CA PRO A 361 17.79 28.06 14.19
C PRO A 361 17.57 27.57 12.75
N LEU A 362 16.86 26.47 12.62
CA LEU A 362 16.42 25.95 11.33
C LEU A 362 15.16 26.72 10.93
N LEU A 363 15.11 27.13 9.67
CA LEU A 363 13.88 27.53 9.02
C LEU A 363 13.39 26.34 8.18
N LEU A 364 12.09 26.09 8.19
CA LEU A 364 11.50 25.14 7.26
C LEU A 364 11.68 25.69 5.84
N TYR A 365 12.43 24.95 5.03
CA TYR A 365 12.74 25.33 3.65
C TYR A 365 13.44 26.70 3.53
N ASP A 366 14.26 27.07 4.52
CA ASP A 366 14.94 28.37 4.62
C ASP A 366 14.01 29.61 4.56
N GLN A 367 12.70 29.39 4.69
CA GLN A 367 11.68 30.39 4.42
C GLN A 367 10.64 30.51 5.52
N TYR A 368 10.37 29.46 6.29
CA TYR A 368 9.26 29.44 7.23
C TYR A 368 9.71 29.16 8.66
N GLU A 369 9.18 29.93 9.61
CA GLU A 369 9.33 29.71 11.05
C GLU A 369 8.07 29.06 11.62
N PHE A 370 8.25 28.24 12.66
CA PHE A 370 7.12 27.71 13.43
C PHE A 370 6.36 28.87 14.09
N HIS A 371 5.05 28.97 13.85
CA HIS A 371 4.24 30.04 14.42
C HIS A 371 3.34 29.54 15.56
N SER A 372 2.48 28.55 15.30
CA SER A 372 1.52 28.05 16.31
C SER A 372 0.82 26.77 15.89
N VAL A 373 0.37 25.98 16.86
CA VAL A 373 -0.64 24.93 16.64
C VAL A 373 -2.03 25.57 16.53
N GLN A 374 -2.73 25.36 15.41
CA GLN A 374 -4.03 25.98 15.16
C GLN A 374 -5.19 25.18 15.76
N ARG A 375 -5.24 23.87 15.50
CA ARG A 375 -6.28 22.95 15.97
C ARG A 375 -5.84 21.50 15.91
N ILE A 376 -6.61 20.62 16.55
CA ILE A 376 -6.52 19.18 16.35
C ILE A 376 -7.41 18.80 15.17
N LYS A 377 -6.89 18.01 14.23
CA LYS A 377 -7.60 17.44 13.08
C LYS A 377 -7.54 15.92 13.17
N ILE A 378 -8.64 15.22 12.88
CA ILE A 378 -8.62 13.76 12.78
C ILE A 378 -8.42 13.41 11.30
N ARG A 379 -7.34 12.70 10.98
CA ARG A 379 -7.10 12.12 9.65
C ARG A 379 -6.88 10.61 9.82
N TYR A 380 -7.52 9.80 8.98
CA TYR A 380 -7.38 8.35 8.98
C TYR A 380 -7.61 7.68 10.36
N GLY A 381 -8.58 8.20 11.13
CA GLY A 381 -8.89 7.69 12.47
C GLY A 381 -7.96 8.21 13.58
N TYR A 382 -6.91 8.95 13.23
CA TYR A 382 -5.87 9.39 14.16
C TYR A 382 -5.82 10.93 14.31
N PRO A 383 -5.57 11.46 15.53
CA PRO A 383 -5.47 12.91 15.76
C PRO A 383 -4.09 13.48 15.38
N TYR A 384 -4.11 14.59 14.64
CA TYR A 384 -2.95 15.37 14.20
C TYR A 384 -3.08 16.83 14.67
N TYR A 385 -1.97 17.52 14.82
CA TYR A 385 -1.95 18.98 14.94
C TYR A 385 -1.89 19.63 13.56
N LEU A 386 -2.80 20.56 13.30
CA LEU A 386 -2.68 21.48 12.18
C LEU A 386 -1.71 22.59 12.58
N VAL A 387 -0.49 22.52 12.07
CA VAL A 387 0.59 23.46 12.37
C VAL A 387 0.55 24.61 11.39
N LYS A 388 0.62 25.83 11.93
CA LYS A 388 0.74 27.06 11.17
C LYS A 388 2.20 27.50 11.17
N TRP A 389 2.72 27.72 9.98
CA TRP A 389 4.07 28.21 9.71
C TRP A 389 3.97 29.63 9.13
N LYS A 390 4.87 30.53 9.54
CA LYS A 390 4.92 31.91 9.07
C LYS A 390 6.15 32.11 8.20
N ARG A 391 6.03 32.83 7.09
CA ARG A 391 7.19 33.17 6.25
C ARG A 391 8.10 34.15 7.00
N ALA A 392 9.38 33.81 7.13
CA ALA A 392 10.41 34.64 7.73
C ALA A 392 10.66 35.87 6.85
N THR A 393 10.65 37.06 7.45
CA THR A 393 10.99 38.31 6.76
C THR A 393 12.51 38.48 6.76
N ARG A 394 13.20 38.00 5.72
CA ARG A 394 14.62 38.34 5.53
C ARG A 394 14.69 39.71 4.84
N GLY A 395 15.22 40.72 5.52
CA GLY A 395 15.48 42.02 4.89
C GLY A 395 16.55 41.89 3.80
N MET A 396 16.23 42.35 2.57
CA MET A 396 17.10 42.62 1.39
C MET A 396 18.10 41.51 1.00
N ILE A 397 18.18 40.92 -0.22
CA ILE A 397 18.20 41.37 -1.62
C ILE A 397 17.88 40.11 -2.47
N SER A 398 17.00 40.10 -3.48
CA SER A 398 17.35 40.38 -4.89
C SER A 398 16.09 40.57 -5.73
N SER A 399 16.12 41.61 -6.53
CA SER A 399 15.09 42.12 -7.41
C SER A 399 14.70 41.14 -8.53
N VAL A 400 13.42 40.77 -8.58
CA VAL A 400 12.72 40.60 -9.86
C VAL A 400 11.56 41.60 -9.83
N SER A 401 11.78 42.76 -10.46
CA SER A 401 10.73 43.74 -10.64
C SER A 401 9.81 43.28 -11.77
N THR A 402 8.63 42.79 -11.44
CA THR A 402 7.49 42.85 -12.37
C THR A 402 7.04 44.30 -12.45
N LYS A 403 7.48 45.01 -13.49
CA LYS A 403 6.89 46.30 -13.86
C LYS A 403 5.48 46.04 -14.40
N LYS A 404 4.47 46.49 -13.65
CA LYS A 404 3.18 46.89 -14.24
C LYS A 404 3.40 48.23 -14.93
N SER A 405 3.06 48.33 -16.20
CA SER A 405 2.85 49.60 -16.89
C SER A 405 1.37 49.70 -17.23
N ASP A 406 0.67 50.57 -16.51
CA ASP A 406 -0.63 51.09 -16.91
C ASP A 406 -0.39 52.23 -17.89
N MET A 407 -0.98 52.16 -19.08
CA MET A 407 -1.37 53.33 -19.87
C MET A 407 -2.68 53.03 -20.57
N GLU A 408 -3.72 53.75 -20.15
CA GLU A 408 -4.99 53.90 -20.86
C GLU A 408 -4.79 54.82 -22.09
N GLY A 409 -5.50 54.50 -23.17
CA GLY A 409 -5.58 55.33 -24.38
C GLY A 409 -6.56 54.72 -25.37
N GLU A 410 -7.78 55.24 -25.39
CA GLU A 410 -8.83 54.96 -26.37
C GLU A 410 -8.43 55.41 -27.78
N MET A 411 -8.70 54.59 -28.81
CA MET A 411 -9.57 54.93 -29.95
C MET A 411 -9.51 53.87 -31.07
N ASN A 412 -10.70 53.34 -31.38
CA ASN A 412 -11.27 52.93 -32.68
C ASN A 412 -10.34 52.70 -33.89
N GLU A 413 -10.43 51.51 -34.50
CA GLU A 413 -10.89 51.37 -35.89
C GLU A 413 -11.16 49.90 -36.32
N GLU A 414 -12.31 49.77 -37.00
CA GLU A 414 -12.78 48.78 -37.97
C GLU A 414 -12.54 47.26 -37.84
N ILE A 415 -13.70 46.59 -37.76
CA ILE A 415 -13.97 45.18 -38.02
C ILE A 415 -13.75 44.91 -39.52
N VAL A 416 -12.83 44.00 -39.85
CA VAL A 416 -12.87 43.25 -41.12
C VAL A 416 -12.87 41.76 -40.77
N ILE A 417 -13.95 41.11 -41.17
CA ILE A 417 -14.20 39.68 -41.03
C ILE A 417 -13.36 38.94 -42.07
N SER A 418 -12.57 37.95 -41.64
CA SER A 418 -12.20 36.82 -42.49
C SER A 418 -12.10 35.57 -41.62
N ASP A 419 -12.97 34.63 -41.94
CA ASP A 419 -13.07 33.28 -41.42
C ASP A 419 -11.73 32.53 -41.49
N ASP A 420 -11.39 31.80 -40.44
CA ASP A 420 -10.87 30.43 -40.54
C ASP A 420 -10.92 29.75 -39.16
N GLU A 421 -11.53 28.58 -39.14
CA GLU A 421 -11.85 27.73 -38.00
C GLU A 421 -10.60 27.00 -37.48
N GLU A 422 -10.29 27.08 -36.17
CA GLU A 422 -9.63 25.98 -35.45
C GLU A 422 -10.29 25.81 -34.07
N GLU A 423 -10.90 24.64 -33.88
CA GLU A 423 -11.57 24.23 -32.65
C GLU A 423 -10.59 24.09 -31.48
N GLU A 424 -10.76 24.96 -30.49
CA GLU A 424 -10.14 24.87 -29.18
C GLU A 424 -10.79 23.72 -28.38
N ALA A 425 -10.14 22.55 -28.36
CA ALA A 425 -10.56 21.44 -27.51
C ALA A 425 -10.28 21.77 -26.04
N THR A 426 -11.32 22.27 -25.37
CA THR A 426 -11.42 22.48 -23.92
C THR A 426 -10.77 21.36 -23.10
N MET A 427 -9.75 21.73 -22.32
CA MET A 427 -9.14 20.90 -21.28
C MET A 427 -10.16 20.64 -20.16
N ALA A 428 -10.86 19.51 -20.27
CA ALA A 428 -11.73 19.02 -19.20
C ALA A 428 -10.87 18.70 -17.96
N SER A 429 -11.10 19.47 -16.90
CA SER A 429 -10.53 19.27 -15.57
C SER A 429 -10.75 17.83 -15.08
N GLU A 430 -9.67 17.08 -14.94
CA GLU A 430 -9.69 15.75 -14.33
C GLU A 430 -10.15 15.87 -12.86
N SER A 431 -11.10 15.00 -12.48
CA SER A 431 -11.58 14.93 -11.09
C SER A 431 -10.52 14.29 -10.17
N PRO A 432 -10.14 14.89 -9.03
CA PRO A 432 -9.00 14.45 -8.21
C PRO A 432 -9.17 13.15 -7.40
N GLU A 433 -10.33 12.50 -7.42
CA GLU A 433 -10.69 11.46 -6.44
C GLU A 433 -10.02 10.08 -6.63
N LEU A 434 -9.22 9.87 -7.68
CA LEU A 434 -8.86 8.52 -8.15
C LEU A 434 -7.36 8.21 -8.27
N LEU A 435 -6.47 9.15 -7.93
CA LEU A 435 -5.02 8.95 -7.90
C LEU A 435 -4.53 9.03 -6.44
N ASP A 436 -3.46 8.30 -6.08
CA ASP A 436 -2.84 8.27 -4.74
C ASP A 436 -2.24 9.66 -4.33
N GLU A 437 -2.71 10.76 -4.91
CA GLU A 437 -2.25 12.11 -4.62
C GLU A 437 -2.64 12.55 -3.21
N PRO A 438 -1.72 13.12 -2.43
CA PRO A 438 -2.03 13.74 -1.15
C PRO A 438 -2.76 15.07 -1.35
N ASP A 439 -3.57 15.46 -0.35
CA ASP A 439 -4.06 16.84 -0.24
C ASP A 439 -2.86 17.78 -0.23
N VAL A 440 -2.73 18.63 -1.26
CA VAL A 440 -1.65 19.63 -1.34
C VAL A 440 -1.83 20.66 -0.20
N PRO A 441 -0.77 21.00 0.54
CA PRO A 441 -0.84 21.99 1.62
C PRO A 441 -1.36 23.35 1.15
N GLN A 442 -2.25 23.96 1.93
CA GLN A 442 -2.80 25.28 1.62
C GLN A 442 -1.80 26.37 2.02
N VAL A 443 -1.40 27.18 1.03
CA VAL A 443 -0.65 28.42 1.25
C VAL A 443 -1.66 29.57 1.34
N LEU A 444 -1.70 30.25 2.49
CA LEU A 444 -2.59 31.40 2.72
C LEU A 444 -1.76 32.68 2.64
N SER A 445 -2.11 33.58 1.73
CA SER A 445 -1.57 34.94 1.68
C SER A 445 -2.58 35.91 2.30
N ASP A 446 -2.17 36.58 3.38
CA ASP A 446 -2.87 37.77 3.91
C ASP A 446 -1.96 38.99 3.64
N ASP A 447 -2.53 40.19 3.49
CA ASP A 447 -1.93 41.42 2.89
C ASP A 447 -0.55 41.90 3.44
N SER A 448 0.07 41.18 4.39
CA SER A 448 1.45 41.41 4.85
C SER A 448 2.23 40.14 5.24
N CYS A 449 1.63 38.95 5.23
CA CYS A 449 2.26 37.70 5.70
C CYS A 449 1.75 36.47 4.94
N THR A 450 2.68 35.61 4.50
CA THR A 450 2.35 34.30 3.90
C THR A 450 2.44 33.22 4.97
N PHE A 451 1.40 32.40 5.08
CA PHE A 451 1.32 31.28 6.00
C PHE A 451 1.21 29.96 5.25
N LEU A 452 1.82 28.93 5.83
CA LEU A 452 1.72 27.55 5.37
C LEU A 452 1.05 26.71 6.46
N LEU A 453 0.20 25.76 6.06
CA LEU A 453 -0.45 24.81 6.95
C LEU A 453 -0.04 23.38 6.64
N THR A 454 0.46 22.65 7.64
CA THR A 454 0.77 21.22 7.51
C THR A 454 0.10 20.42 8.63
N ASP A 455 -0.22 19.15 8.34
CA ASP A 455 -0.78 18.24 9.33
C ASP A 455 0.34 17.38 9.92
N GLU A 456 0.59 17.53 11.21
CA GLU A 456 1.75 16.97 11.89
C GLU A 456 1.35 16.07 13.05
N ASP A 457 2.20 15.10 13.35
CA ASP A 457 1.98 14.24 14.49
C ASP A 457 2.04 15.02 15.82
N ILE A 458 1.07 14.75 16.70
CA ILE A 458 0.95 15.38 18.01
C ILE A 458 2.18 15.10 18.87
N GLN A 459 2.70 13.86 18.89
CA GLN A 459 3.85 13.51 19.73
C GLN A 459 5.11 14.19 19.21
N LEU A 460 5.30 14.18 17.89
CA LEU A 460 6.42 14.84 17.22
C LEU A 460 6.45 16.35 17.48
N VAL A 461 5.33 17.06 17.28
CA VAL A 461 5.24 18.50 17.57
C VAL A 461 5.44 18.78 19.05
N SER A 462 4.91 17.93 19.94
CA SER A 462 5.08 18.09 21.38
C SER A 462 6.53 17.90 21.82
N ALA A 463 7.29 17.05 21.12
CA ALA A 463 8.72 16.87 21.35
C ALA A 463 9.55 18.05 20.82
N ALA A 464 9.24 18.54 19.62
CA ALA A 464 9.94 19.66 18.99
C ALA A 464 9.68 21.02 19.67
N PHE A 465 8.41 21.30 20.01
CA PHE A 465 7.94 22.58 20.56
C PHE A 465 7.11 22.37 21.83
N PRO A 466 7.72 21.91 22.94
CA PRO A 466 7.00 21.51 24.14
C PRO A 466 6.26 22.66 24.83
N LYS A 467 6.76 23.90 24.73
CA LYS A 467 6.13 25.08 25.37
C LYS A 467 4.84 25.46 24.65
N GLU A 468 4.90 25.54 23.33
CA GLU A 468 3.82 25.91 22.44
C GLU A 468 2.73 24.84 22.44
N ALA A 469 3.11 23.55 22.43
CA ALA A 469 2.18 22.44 22.54
C ALA A 469 1.43 22.45 23.89
N LYS A 470 2.13 22.66 25.02
CA LYS A 470 1.49 22.77 26.35
C LYS A 470 0.53 23.93 26.42
N ARG A 471 0.93 25.11 25.94
CA ARG A 471 0.06 26.31 25.87
C ARG A 471 -1.22 26.01 25.09
N PHE A 472 -1.10 25.39 23.93
CA PHE A 472 -2.26 25.01 23.12
C PHE A 472 -3.19 24.03 23.86
N GLN A 473 -2.64 23.01 24.52
CA GLN A 473 -3.42 22.04 25.29
C GLN A 473 -4.17 22.69 26.47
N GLU A 474 -3.53 23.62 27.19
CA GLU A 474 -4.14 24.38 28.28
C GLU A 474 -5.28 25.27 27.78
N GLU A 475 -5.08 25.97 26.65
CA GLU A 475 -6.12 26.78 26.02
C GLU A 475 -7.34 25.92 25.61
N GLN A 476 -7.13 24.71 25.09
CA GLN A 476 -8.21 23.77 24.79
C GLN A 476 -8.94 23.31 26.06
N ARG A 477 -8.22 22.93 27.11
CA ARG A 477 -8.82 22.55 28.41
C ARG A 477 -9.66 23.68 28.99
N LEU A 478 -9.20 24.92 28.92
CA LEU A 478 -9.94 26.09 29.39
C LEU A 478 -11.21 26.34 28.56
N LYS A 479 -11.13 26.19 27.23
CA LYS A 479 -12.30 26.30 26.33
C LYS A 479 -13.33 25.20 26.62
N GLU A 480 -12.88 23.97 26.83
CA GLU A 480 -13.76 22.86 27.22
C GLU A 480 -14.40 23.08 28.59
N ALA A 481 -13.63 23.53 29.58
CA ALA A 481 -14.17 23.84 30.91
C ALA A 481 -15.23 24.96 30.84
N LYS A 482 -14.98 26.02 30.06
CA LYS A 482 -15.97 27.09 29.80
C LYS A 482 -17.21 26.56 29.09
N SER A 483 -17.08 25.65 28.12
CA SER A 483 -18.22 25.06 27.43
C SER A 483 -19.04 24.14 28.35
N ARG A 484 -18.37 23.32 29.18
CA ARG A 484 -19.01 22.47 30.20
C ARG A 484 -19.74 23.31 31.24
N ALA A 485 -19.14 24.41 31.71
CA ALA A 485 -19.76 25.35 32.64
C ALA A 485 -20.98 26.07 32.04
N ARG A 486 -20.96 26.41 30.74
CA ARG A 486 -22.14 26.96 30.03
C ARG A 486 -23.24 25.91 29.90
N LYS A 487 -22.90 24.66 29.56
CA LYS A 487 -23.86 23.54 29.50
C LYS A 487 -24.44 23.17 30.88
N SER A 488 -23.68 23.28 31.96
CA SER A 488 -24.18 23.05 33.31
C SER A 488 -25.07 24.21 33.79
N LYS A 489 -24.72 25.46 33.48
CA LYS A 489 -25.58 26.63 33.75
C LYS A 489 -26.88 26.59 32.94
N SER A 490 -26.87 26.13 31.68
CA SER A 490 -28.10 25.95 30.90
C SER A 490 -28.96 24.80 31.44
N LYS A 491 -28.34 23.71 31.95
CA LYS A 491 -29.08 22.63 32.64
C LYS A 491 -29.67 23.08 33.97
N LEU A 492 -28.97 23.89 34.77
CA LEU A 492 -29.48 24.46 36.02
C LEU A 492 -30.58 25.50 35.76
N ALA A 493 -30.47 26.30 34.70
CA ALA A 493 -31.51 27.25 34.30
C ALA A 493 -32.78 26.52 33.82
N ASN A 494 -32.63 25.38 33.14
CA ASN A 494 -33.76 24.52 32.77
C ASN A 494 -34.37 23.74 33.96
N SER A 495 -33.64 23.54 35.07
CA SER A 495 -34.19 22.96 36.30
C SER A 495 -34.70 24.02 37.30
N ALA A 496 -34.39 25.30 37.08
CA ALA A 496 -34.87 26.42 37.90
C ALA A 496 -36.24 26.98 37.43
N PHE A 497 -36.79 26.43 36.35
CA PHE A 497 -38.17 26.63 35.89
C PHE A 497 -39.04 25.38 36.14
N GLU A 498 -38.94 24.80 37.34
CA GLU A 498 -40.00 23.93 37.87
C GLU A 498 -40.52 24.56 39.17
N THR A 499 -41.53 25.44 39.04
CA THR A 499 -42.38 25.79 40.17
C THR A 499 -43.36 24.64 40.45
N PRO A 500 -43.62 24.30 41.72
CA PRO A 500 -44.63 23.31 42.06
C PRO A 500 -46.03 23.92 41.89
N ASN A 501 -46.92 23.17 41.24
CA ASN A 501 -48.38 23.37 41.08
C ASN A 501 -48.87 24.06 39.79
N GLY A 502 -49.42 23.24 38.87
CA GLY A 502 -50.28 23.65 37.74
C GLY A 502 -50.17 22.71 36.54
N PRO A 503 -51.27 22.30 35.87
CA PRO A 503 -51.33 21.04 35.11
C PRO A 503 -50.62 21.10 33.75
N ARG A 504 -49.95 19.98 33.42
CA ARG A 504 -49.18 19.73 32.19
C ARG A 504 -50.04 19.72 30.93
N PRO A 505 -49.52 20.21 29.80
CA PRO A 505 -49.71 19.57 28.51
C PRO A 505 -48.45 18.83 28.07
N SER A 506 -48.64 17.61 27.60
CA SER A 506 -47.62 16.68 27.11
C SER A 506 -46.85 17.22 25.90
N GLY A 507 -45.52 17.27 26.00
CA GLY A 507 -44.63 17.58 24.88
C GLY A 507 -43.31 16.83 25.02
N VAL A 508 -43.33 15.52 24.78
CA VAL A 508 -42.13 14.69 24.71
C VAL A 508 -41.40 15.05 23.41
N GLN A 509 -40.34 15.87 23.51
CA GLN A 509 -39.44 16.11 22.38
C GLN A 509 -38.50 14.90 22.26
N ARG A 510 -38.86 13.97 21.39
CA ARG A 510 -38.07 12.77 21.09
C ARG A 510 -36.77 13.13 20.37
N SER A 511 -35.70 12.40 20.68
CA SER A 511 -34.39 12.55 20.03
C SER A 511 -34.46 12.24 18.53
N ILE A 512 -33.66 12.95 17.73
CA ILE A 512 -33.49 12.89 16.26
C ILE A 512 -33.16 11.49 15.67
N LYS A 513 -33.18 10.41 16.45
CA LYS A 513 -33.02 9.04 15.94
C LYS A 513 -34.28 8.44 15.29
N GLU A 514 -35.42 9.13 15.29
CA GLU A 514 -36.67 8.63 14.69
C GLU A 514 -37.02 9.22 13.32
N PHE A 515 -36.15 10.05 12.71
CA PHE A 515 -36.53 10.81 11.49
C PHE A 515 -36.35 10.07 10.15
N TYR A 516 -35.90 8.81 10.11
CA TYR A 516 -35.87 8.02 8.88
C TYR A 516 -36.40 6.59 9.08
N ARG A 517 -37.72 6.42 8.99
CA ARG A 517 -38.32 5.20 8.46
C ARG A 517 -39.20 5.58 7.28
N SER A 518 -38.72 5.24 6.09
CA SER A 518 -39.45 5.39 4.83
C SER A 518 -40.69 4.50 4.83
N THR A 519 -41.80 5.11 4.43
CA THR A 519 -43.15 4.59 4.32
C THR A 519 -43.29 3.60 3.16
N LYS A 520 -43.72 2.38 3.44
CA LYS A 520 -44.57 1.61 2.52
C LYS A 520 -45.98 1.56 3.10
N GLY A 521 -46.94 2.04 2.31
CA GLY A 521 -48.35 2.15 2.65
C GLY A 521 -49.09 0.81 2.73
N PRO A 522 -50.34 0.82 3.21
CA PRO A 522 -50.97 -0.36 3.80
C PRO A 522 -52.00 -1.07 2.90
N SER A 523 -52.11 -2.38 3.18
CA SER A 523 -53.31 -3.22 3.30
C SER A 523 -54.40 -3.22 2.21
N ILE A 524 -54.73 -4.42 1.71
CA ILE A 524 -56.10 -4.96 1.82
C ILE A 524 -56.01 -6.46 2.19
N GLU A 525 -56.74 -6.83 3.24
CA GLU A 525 -56.96 -8.18 3.76
C GLU A 525 -58.02 -8.98 2.97
N SER A 526 -57.86 -10.30 2.98
CA SER A 526 -58.87 -11.35 3.21
C SER A 526 -58.42 -12.60 2.45
N GLY A 527 -58.47 -13.83 2.93
CA GLY A 527 -58.97 -14.44 4.15
C GLY A 527 -59.12 -15.94 3.87
N LYS A 528 -58.81 -16.76 4.88
CA LYS A 528 -59.15 -18.20 5.04
C LYS A 528 -58.34 -19.29 4.29
N GLN A 529 -57.59 -20.01 5.12
CA GLN A 529 -57.18 -21.43 5.17
C GLN A 529 -58.13 -22.49 4.51
N PRO A 530 -57.76 -23.80 4.53
CA PRO A 530 -56.62 -24.51 3.94
C PRO A 530 -57.14 -25.73 3.10
N VAL A 531 -56.30 -26.70 2.70
CA VAL A 531 -56.58 -28.15 2.46
C VAL A 531 -55.81 -28.72 1.25
N GLY A 532 -55.18 -29.89 1.46
CA GLY A 532 -55.05 -31.02 0.52
C GLY A 532 -53.87 -30.97 -0.46
N GLU A 533 -52.79 -31.73 -0.24
CA GLU A 533 -52.57 -33.14 -0.65
C GLU A 533 -52.44 -33.42 -2.15
N SER A 534 -51.27 -34.00 -2.50
CA SER A 534 -51.00 -34.88 -3.65
C SER A 534 -51.03 -34.18 -5.04
N SER A 535 -50.35 -34.60 -6.10
CA SER A 535 -49.65 -35.83 -6.45
C SER A 535 -48.80 -35.58 -7.72
N THR A 536 -47.74 -36.38 -7.84
CA THR A 536 -47.09 -36.97 -9.03
C THR A 536 -47.46 -36.57 -10.47
N ALA A 537 -46.41 -36.52 -11.31
CA ALA A 537 -46.27 -37.12 -12.68
C ALA A 537 -45.62 -36.12 -13.67
N LYS A 538 -44.37 -36.31 -14.08
CA LYS A 538 -43.83 -37.16 -15.17
C LYS A 538 -43.92 -36.52 -16.57
N ALA A 539 -42.74 -36.49 -17.22
CA ALA A 539 -42.47 -36.62 -18.66
C ALA A 539 -42.96 -35.45 -19.57
N SER A 540 -42.31 -35.04 -20.66
CA SER A 540 -41.16 -35.52 -21.44
C SER A 540 -40.85 -34.48 -22.53
N SER A 541 -39.56 -34.38 -22.89
CA SER A 541 -39.00 -34.09 -24.24
C SER A 541 -39.60 -32.97 -25.10
N ARG A 542 -38.75 -32.04 -25.54
CA ARG A 542 -38.54 -31.77 -26.99
C ARG A 542 -37.28 -30.94 -27.25
N LYS A 543 -36.75 -31.17 -28.44
CA LYS A 543 -35.47 -30.72 -29.01
C LYS A 543 -35.41 -29.20 -29.25
N SER A 544 -34.17 -28.72 -29.16
CA SER A 544 -33.52 -27.46 -29.61
C SER A 544 -34.11 -26.77 -30.86
N PRO A 545 -33.93 -25.44 -31.06
CA PRO A 545 -32.63 -24.91 -31.49
C PRO A 545 -32.19 -23.58 -30.83
N ASP A 546 -30.91 -23.27 -31.04
CA ASP A 546 -30.20 -22.05 -30.67
C ASP A 546 -31.03 -20.77 -30.74
N THR A 547 -30.97 -19.98 -29.66
CA THR A 547 -31.23 -18.54 -29.74
C THR A 547 -30.38 -17.85 -28.67
N ASP A 548 -29.48 -17.01 -29.16
CA ASP A 548 -28.59 -16.13 -28.43
C ASP A 548 -29.39 -15.20 -27.48
N LEU A 549 -29.25 -15.40 -26.17
CA LEU A 549 -29.84 -14.54 -25.13
C LEU A 549 -28.74 -14.09 -24.17
N SER A 550 -27.83 -13.27 -24.68
CA SER A 550 -26.82 -12.57 -23.90
C SER A 550 -27.19 -11.12 -23.59
N GLN A 551 -28.48 -10.79 -23.44
CA GLN A 551 -28.91 -9.46 -22.98
C GLN A 551 -30.16 -9.55 -22.09
N ASP A 552 -30.02 -10.06 -20.87
CA ASP A 552 -30.74 -9.50 -19.70
C ASP A 552 -30.33 -10.23 -18.40
N GLN A 553 -29.16 -9.88 -17.87
CA GLN A 553 -28.83 -10.18 -16.48
C GLN A 553 -28.41 -8.92 -15.72
N PRO A 554 -28.86 -8.76 -14.45
CA PRO A 554 -28.51 -7.61 -13.62
C PRO A 554 -26.99 -7.46 -13.44
N LYS A 555 -26.50 -6.21 -13.47
CA LYS A 555 -25.07 -5.85 -13.35
C LYS A 555 -24.36 -6.42 -12.11
N SER A 556 -25.09 -6.88 -11.09
CA SER A 556 -24.53 -7.51 -9.88
C SER A 556 -23.97 -8.92 -10.12
N ILE A 557 -24.44 -9.65 -11.14
CA ILE A 557 -24.00 -11.02 -11.43
C ILE A 557 -22.79 -11.02 -12.37
N ARG A 558 -22.69 -10.08 -13.33
CA ARG A 558 -21.50 -9.93 -14.20
C ARG A 558 -20.21 -9.62 -13.45
N ARG A 559 -20.27 -8.97 -12.27
CA ARG A 559 -19.07 -8.66 -11.46
C ARG A 559 -18.51 -9.87 -10.71
N ARG A 560 -19.25 -10.98 -10.60
CA ARG A 560 -18.82 -12.16 -9.84
C ARG A 560 -18.11 -13.23 -10.68
N LEU A 561 -18.04 -13.07 -12.00
CA LEU A 561 -17.44 -14.02 -12.94
C LEU A 561 -16.18 -13.46 -13.65
N GLN A 562 -15.63 -12.35 -13.17
CA GLN A 562 -14.38 -11.76 -13.68
C GLN A 562 -13.21 -11.84 -12.70
N PHE A 563 -13.37 -12.62 -11.62
CA PHE A 563 -12.30 -12.92 -10.67
C PHE A 563 -12.35 -14.41 -10.34
N ASP A 564 -11.87 -15.22 -11.28
CA ASP A 564 -11.29 -16.55 -11.07
C ASP A 564 -10.07 -16.68 -11.99
#